data_AF-A0A3M1M0T5-F1
#
_entry.id   AF-A0A3M1M0T5-F1
#
_cell.length_a   1.000
_cell.length_b   1.000
_cell.length_c   1.000
_cell.angle_alpha   90.00
_cell.angle_beta   90.00
_cell.angle_gamma   90.00
#
_symmetry.space_group_name_H-M   'P 1'
#
loop_
_entity.id
_entity.type
_entity.pdbx_description
1 polymer ?
#
loop_
_entity_poly.entity_id
_entity_poly.type
_entity_poly.pdbx_seq_one_letter_code
_entity_poly.pdbx_strand_id
1 'polypeptide(L)'
;MVFFHRPSCTLIVTDLIELIGDDTEGVDWLLRLWWWLFRMWNRPRPAPEYAIGGCDYRAAAAALRRVLDWDFTRIVLSHGDLVTGNAHAVAEEAWPGYCGGGGENRLRMARPGMAVKLRANGSFANNWVNSRHSPDTGSCCKIGD
;
A
#
# COMPACT_ATOMS: atom_id res chain seq x y z
N MET A 1 0.22 7.56 -0.08
CA MET A 1 1.15 7.96 1.00
C MET A 1 0.99 7.01 2.19
N VAL A 2 1.99 6.83 3.06
CA VAL A 2 1.86 6.01 4.28
C VAL A 2 2.56 6.65 5.48
N PHE A 3 1.94 6.55 6.66
CA PHE A 3 2.51 6.94 7.95
C PHE A 3 2.29 5.85 8.99
N PHE A 4 3.14 5.82 10.01
CA PHE A 4 3.01 4.90 11.13
C PHE A 4 2.97 5.65 12.46
N HIS A 5 1.84 5.56 13.15
CA HIS A 5 1.68 6.09 14.50
C HIS A 5 2.02 5.00 15.52
N ARG A 6 3.28 5.01 15.97
CA ARG A 6 3.85 4.04 16.91
C ARG A 6 3.03 3.81 18.19
N PRO A 7 2.60 4.85 18.94
CA PRO A 7 1.94 4.64 20.22
C PRO A 7 0.65 3.82 20.16
N SER A 8 -0.09 3.89 19.04
CA SER A 8 -1.33 3.12 18.85
C SER A 8 -1.17 1.95 17.88
N CYS A 9 0.05 1.71 17.38
CA CYS A 9 0.34 0.71 16.36
C CYS A 9 -0.59 0.84 15.13
N THR A 10 -0.79 2.09 14.68
CA THR A 10 -1.71 2.41 13.57
C THR A 10 -0.94 2.74 12.32
N LEU A 11 -1.25 2.04 11.24
CA LEU A 11 -0.87 2.44 9.88
C LEU A 11 -1.91 3.43 9.34
N ILE A 12 -1.47 4.56 8.81
CA ILE A 12 -2.34 5.55 8.15
C ILE A 12 -1.97 5.53 6.68
N VAL A 13 -2.96 5.22 5.83
CA VAL A 13 -2.75 4.96 4.41
C VAL A 13 -3.66 5.83 3.57
N THR A 14 -3.07 6.46 2.56
CA THR A 14 -3.80 7.28 1.57
C THR A 14 -3.55 6.69 0.19
N ASP A 15 -4.63 6.25 -0.45
CA ASP A 15 -4.73 5.73 -1.83
C ASP A 15 -3.92 4.47 -2.15
N LEU A 16 -3.09 3.97 -1.23
CA LEU A 16 -2.38 2.68 -1.37
C LEU A 16 -3.24 1.48 -0.94
N ILE A 17 -4.29 1.74 -0.16
CA ILE A 17 -5.35 0.80 0.20
C ILE A 17 -6.65 1.59 0.24
N GLU A 18 -7.62 1.16 -0.55
CA GLU A 18 -9.00 1.57 -0.52
C GLU A 18 -9.83 0.33 -0.24
N LEU A 19 -10.72 0.42 0.75
CA LEU A 19 -11.59 -0.68 1.16
C LEU A 19 -13.02 -0.16 1.31
N ILE A 20 -13.71 -0.06 0.19
CA ILE A 20 -15.11 0.33 0.14
C ILE A 20 -15.96 -0.91 -0.11
N GLY A 21 -17.02 -1.04 0.66
CA GLY A 21 -17.82 -2.26 0.71
C GLY A 21 -19.24 -2.06 1.19
N ASP A 22 -19.85 -3.18 1.56
CA ASP A 22 -21.23 -3.22 2.06
C ASP A 22 -21.36 -2.53 3.43
N ASP A 23 -20.27 -2.47 4.20
CA ASP A 23 -20.22 -1.82 5.52
C ASP A 23 -19.93 -0.31 5.44
N THR A 24 -19.56 0.20 4.26
CA THR A 24 -19.22 1.61 4.07
C THR A 24 -20.48 2.46 3.90
N GLU A 25 -20.73 3.37 4.85
CA GLU A 25 -21.89 4.26 4.81
C GLU A 25 -21.75 5.37 3.75
N GLY A 26 -22.87 5.83 3.19
CA GLY A 26 -22.91 7.02 2.32
C GLY A 26 -22.33 6.82 0.91
N VAL A 27 -22.13 5.59 0.47
CA VAL A 27 -21.62 5.28 -0.87
C VAL A 27 -22.70 5.53 -1.92
N ASP A 28 -22.46 6.48 -2.82
CA ASP A 28 -23.34 6.75 -3.96
C ASP A 28 -23.35 5.60 -4.98
N TRP A 29 -24.48 5.44 -5.69
CA TRP A 29 -24.67 4.37 -6.67
C TRP A 29 -23.66 4.43 -7.82
N LEU A 30 -23.22 5.63 -8.21
CA LEU A 30 -22.22 5.80 -9.25
C LEU A 30 -20.85 5.29 -8.77
N LEU A 31 -20.48 5.62 -7.53
CA LEU A 31 -19.23 5.15 -6.92
C LEU A 31 -19.24 3.62 -6.79
N ARG A 32 -20.37 3.05 -6.35
CA ARG A 32 -20.58 1.60 -6.30
C ARG A 32 -20.39 0.95 -7.67
N LEU A 33 -20.96 1.53 -8.73
CA LEU A 33 -20.78 1.02 -10.10
C LEU A 33 -19.29 1.03 -10.53
N TRP A 34 -18.57 2.12 -10.26
CA TRP A 34 -17.14 2.21 -10.54
C TRP A 34 -16.32 1.17 -9.77
N TRP A 35 -16.59 0.98 -8.48
CA TRP A 35 -15.89 -0.02 -7.66
C TRP A 35 -16.14 -1.45 -8.13
N TRP A 36 -17.36 -1.75 -8.57
CA TRP A 36 -17.69 -3.03 -9.20
C TRP A 36 -16.92 -3.23 -10.51
N LEU A 37 -16.84 -2.20 -11.36
CA LEU A 37 -16.10 -2.26 -12.63
C LEU A 37 -14.60 -2.50 -12.43
N PHE A 38 -14.00 -1.85 -11.43
CA PHE A 38 -12.60 -2.07 -11.05
C PHE A 38 -12.36 -3.35 -10.22
N ARG A 39 -13.43 -4.09 -9.88
CA ARG A 39 -13.40 -5.31 -9.05
C ARG A 39 -12.82 -5.08 -7.65
N MET A 40 -13.07 -3.89 -7.10
CA MET A 40 -12.60 -3.42 -5.78
C MET A 40 -13.68 -3.48 -4.69
N TRP A 41 -14.93 -3.76 -5.04
CA TRP A 41 -16.02 -3.89 -4.06
C TRP A 41 -15.69 -4.98 -3.02
N ASN A 42 -15.72 -4.63 -1.73
CA ASN A 42 -15.34 -5.48 -0.59
C ASN A 42 -13.91 -6.05 -0.68
N ARG A 43 -13.01 -5.42 -1.44
CA ARG A 43 -11.63 -5.90 -1.59
C ARG A 43 -10.62 -4.79 -1.40
N PRO A 44 -9.65 -4.94 -0.48
CA PRO A 44 -8.63 -3.93 -0.30
C PRO A 44 -7.77 -3.87 -1.56
N ARG A 45 -7.64 -2.67 -2.17
CA ARG A 45 -6.83 -2.45 -3.37
C ARG A 45 -6.27 -1.03 -3.39
N PRO A 46 -5.10 -0.78 -3.99
CA PRO A 46 -4.66 0.58 -4.26
C PRO A 46 -5.61 1.24 -5.25
N ALA A 47 -5.63 2.56 -5.24
CA ALA A 47 -6.45 3.35 -6.13
C ALA A 47 -6.17 3.01 -7.62
N PRO A 48 -7.21 2.95 -8.48
CA PRO A 48 -7.08 2.50 -9.87
C PRO A 48 -6.05 3.26 -10.69
N GLU A 49 -5.85 4.55 -10.42
CA GLU A 49 -4.93 5.43 -11.13
C GLU A 49 -3.48 4.98 -11.02
N TYR A 50 -3.07 4.30 -9.94
CA TYR A 50 -1.72 3.73 -9.81
C TYR A 50 -1.48 2.56 -10.77
N ALA A 51 -2.55 1.93 -11.27
CA ALA A 51 -2.43 0.92 -12.31
C ALA A 51 -2.26 1.53 -13.72
N ILE A 52 -2.61 2.81 -13.89
CA ILE A 52 -2.65 3.51 -15.19
C ILE A 52 -1.41 4.41 -15.38
N GLY A 53 -0.95 5.07 -14.31
CA GLY A 53 0.29 5.86 -14.34
C GLY A 53 1.50 4.93 -14.30
N GLY A 54 2.41 5.03 -15.28
CA GLY A 54 3.60 4.17 -15.41
C GLY A 54 4.52 4.16 -14.18
N CYS A 55 4.16 3.35 -13.19
CA CYS A 55 4.80 3.26 -11.89
C CYS A 55 5.96 2.24 -11.95
N ASP A 56 7.07 2.53 -11.25
CA ASP A 56 8.10 1.53 -11.01
C ASP A 56 7.59 0.53 -9.96
N TYR A 57 6.93 -0.53 -10.45
CA TYR A 57 6.37 -1.58 -9.60
C TYR A 57 7.43 -2.27 -8.74
N ARG A 58 8.71 -2.31 -9.15
CA ARG A 58 9.77 -2.95 -8.36
C ARG A 58 10.20 -2.06 -7.20
N ALA A 59 10.33 -0.75 -7.44
CA ALA A 59 10.61 0.20 -6.37
C ALA A 59 9.45 0.28 -5.37
N ALA A 60 8.21 0.33 -5.87
CA ALA A 60 7.00 0.31 -5.04
C ALA A 60 6.90 -0.99 -4.21
N ALA A 61 7.16 -2.14 -4.83
CA ALA A 61 7.29 -3.44 -4.17
C ALA A 61 8.26 -3.42 -2.99
N ALA A 62 9.48 -2.93 -3.22
CA ALA A 62 10.49 -2.87 -2.18
C ALA A 62 10.10 -1.92 -1.04
N ALA A 63 9.43 -0.80 -1.35
CA ALA A 63 8.95 0.13 -0.35
C ALA A 63 7.82 -0.47 0.50
N LEU A 64 6.81 -1.08 -0.13
CA LEU A 64 5.66 -1.68 0.55
C LEU A 64 6.06 -2.86 1.43
N ARG A 65 7.05 -3.66 1.03
CA ARG A 65 7.61 -4.71 1.90
C ARG A 65 8.18 -4.16 3.21
N ARG A 66 8.88 -3.03 3.17
CA ARG A 66 9.39 -2.40 4.42
C ARG A 66 8.27 -1.89 5.32
N VAL A 67 7.13 -1.53 4.74
CA VAL A 67 5.93 -1.15 5.52
C VAL A 67 5.34 -2.38 6.21
N LEU A 68 5.31 -3.53 5.53
CA LEU A 68 4.88 -4.80 6.13
C LEU A 68 5.79 -5.29 7.27
N ASP A 69 7.02 -4.79 7.38
CA ASP A 69 7.90 -5.07 8.52
C ASP A 69 7.58 -4.21 9.76
N TRP A 70 6.69 -3.23 9.66
CA TRP A 70 6.27 -2.40 10.80
C TRP A 70 5.24 -3.13 11.65
N ASP A 71 5.29 -2.92 12.97
CA ASP A 71 4.39 -3.58 13.94
C ASP A 71 3.06 -2.81 14.06
N PHE A 72 2.17 -2.96 13.09
CA PHE A 72 0.85 -2.31 13.09
C PHE A 72 -0.29 -3.32 13.27
N THR A 73 -1.27 -2.95 14.09
CA THR A 73 -2.44 -3.80 14.39
C THR A 73 -3.73 -3.27 13.78
N ARG A 74 -3.71 -2.03 13.26
CA ARG A 74 -4.86 -1.37 12.64
C ARG A 74 -4.45 -0.47 11.48
N ILE A 75 -5.38 -0.23 10.56
CA ILE A 75 -5.18 0.64 9.40
C ILE A 75 -6.29 1.68 9.34
N VAL A 76 -5.91 2.96 9.30
CA VAL A 76 -6.79 4.08 8.97
C VAL A 76 -6.65 4.38 7.49
N LEU A 77 -7.77 4.32 6.77
CA LEU A 77 -7.85 4.57 5.34
C LEU A 77 -8.41 5.96 5.07
N SER A 78 -7.92 6.62 4.01
CA SER A 78 -8.57 7.83 3.49
C SER A 78 -9.90 7.52 2.79
N HIS A 79 -10.04 6.31 2.25
CA HIS A 79 -11.22 5.85 1.52
C HIS A 79 -11.65 4.47 2.01
N GLY A 80 -12.83 4.42 2.63
CA GLY A 80 -13.43 3.19 3.13
C GLY A 80 -13.32 3.01 4.64
N ASP A 81 -13.44 1.76 5.07
CA ASP A 81 -13.66 1.44 6.48
C ASP A 81 -12.38 1.27 7.28
N LEU A 82 -12.45 1.56 8.58
CA LEU A 82 -11.35 1.36 9.52
C LEU A 82 -11.05 -0.14 9.66
N VAL A 83 -9.79 -0.53 9.46
CA VAL A 83 -9.35 -1.92 9.65
C VAL A 83 -8.84 -2.09 11.09
N THR A 84 -9.58 -2.81 11.92
CA THR A 84 -9.24 -3.03 13.34
C THR A 84 -8.73 -4.44 13.66
N GLY A 85 -8.76 -5.36 12.69
CA GLY A 85 -8.27 -6.72 12.81
C GLY A 85 -7.61 -7.21 11.51
N ASN A 86 -6.71 -8.19 11.63
CA ASN A 86 -5.99 -8.77 10.49
C ASN A 86 -5.27 -7.74 9.60
N ALA A 87 -4.77 -6.65 10.19
CA ALA A 87 -4.23 -5.51 9.44
C ALA A 87 -3.14 -5.91 8.43
N HIS A 88 -2.18 -6.76 8.82
CA HIS A 88 -1.14 -7.24 7.90
C HIS A 88 -1.73 -8.03 6.72
N ALA A 89 -2.69 -8.93 6.97
CA ALA A 89 -3.32 -9.70 5.90
C ALA A 89 -4.07 -8.80 4.91
N VAL A 90 -4.76 -7.76 5.40
CA VAL A 90 -5.43 -6.76 4.55
C VAL A 90 -4.43 -6.00 3.70
N ALA A 91 -3.29 -5.58 4.28
CA ALA A 91 -2.23 -4.90 3.54
C ALA A 91 -1.56 -5.81 2.49
N GLU A 92 -1.32 -7.08 2.82
CA GLU A 92 -0.80 -8.07 1.88
C GLU A 92 -1.76 -8.33 0.71
N GLU A 93 -3.07 -8.47 0.99
CA GLU A 93 -4.10 -8.63 -0.03
C GLU A 93 -4.23 -7.40 -0.94
N ALA A 94 -4.01 -6.20 -0.39
CA ALA A 94 -4.03 -4.97 -1.18
C ALA A 94 -2.86 -4.88 -2.16
N TRP A 95 -1.71 -5.49 -1.83
CA TRP A 95 -0.45 -5.28 -2.54
C TRP A 95 0.08 -6.50 -3.32
N PRO A 96 -0.73 -7.35 -3.99
CA PRO A 96 -0.27 -8.62 -4.54
C PRO A 96 0.65 -8.45 -5.76
N GLY A 97 0.57 -7.30 -6.46
CA GLY A 97 1.48 -6.94 -7.55
C GLY A 97 2.80 -6.34 -7.09
N TYR A 98 2.90 -6.00 -5.80
CA TYR A 98 4.06 -5.36 -5.18
C TYR A 98 4.77 -6.34 -4.22
N CYS A 99 4.01 -7.18 -3.53
CA CYS A 99 4.49 -8.18 -2.60
C CYS A 99 4.48 -9.56 -3.25
N GLY A 100 5.42 -9.77 -4.17
CA GLY A 100 5.60 -11.05 -4.87
C GLY A 100 6.25 -10.81 -6.22
N GLY A 101 7.11 -11.71 -6.69
CA GLY A 101 7.78 -11.64 -7.99
C GLY A 101 6.85 -11.74 -9.21
N GLY A 102 5.67 -11.13 -9.18
CA GLY A 102 4.69 -11.06 -10.27
C GLY A 102 5.06 -10.09 -11.40
N GLY A 103 6.30 -9.59 -11.40
CA GLY A 103 6.86 -8.86 -12.54
C GLY A 103 7.01 -9.72 -13.79
N GLU A 104 7.04 -11.06 -13.66
CA GLU A 104 7.28 -11.94 -14.79
C GLU A 104 6.02 -12.30 -15.59
N ASN A 105 4.81 -12.17 -15.02
CA ASN A 105 3.57 -12.57 -15.69
C ASN A 105 2.58 -11.44 -16.02
N ARG A 106 2.86 -10.18 -15.65
CA ARG A 106 2.04 -9.02 -16.07
C ARG A 106 2.62 -8.25 -17.25
N LEU A 107 3.88 -8.50 -17.63
CA LEU A 107 4.52 -7.87 -18.81
C LEU A 107 3.99 -8.38 -20.16
N ARG A 108 3.03 -9.32 -20.21
CA ARG A 108 2.42 -9.81 -21.46
C ARG A 108 1.32 -8.92 -22.05
N MET A 109 0.97 -7.80 -21.41
CA MET A 109 0.02 -6.81 -21.95
C MET A 109 0.64 -5.43 -22.24
N ALA A 110 1.96 -5.33 -22.34
CA ALA A 110 2.60 -4.19 -23.01
C ALA A 110 2.77 -4.53 -24.50
N ARG A 111 1.95 -3.92 -25.37
CA ARG A 111 2.08 -3.99 -26.82
C ARG A 111 3.51 -3.61 -27.27
N PRO A 112 4.06 -4.23 -28.33
CA PRO A 112 5.40 -3.92 -28.81
C PRO A 112 5.40 -2.56 -29.48
N GLY A 113 6.38 -1.72 -29.13
CA GLY A 113 6.71 -0.54 -29.93
C GLY A 113 6.67 0.80 -29.19
N MET A 114 7.48 0.97 -28.15
CA MET A 114 8.15 2.25 -27.92
C MET A 114 9.35 2.06 -27.00
N ALA A 115 10.54 1.97 -27.59
CA ALA A 115 11.79 2.02 -26.86
C ALA A 115 12.03 3.47 -26.42
N VAL A 116 11.89 3.76 -25.12
CA VAL A 116 12.41 4.99 -24.53
C VAL A 116 13.77 4.70 -23.94
N LYS A 117 14.80 5.24 -24.58
CA LYS A 117 16.20 5.15 -24.17
C LYS A 117 16.42 6.15 -23.02
N LEU A 118 16.48 5.68 -21.78
CA LEU A 118 16.84 6.53 -20.64
C LEU A 118 18.37 6.63 -20.50
N ARG A 119 18.88 7.85 -20.66
CA ARG A 119 20.24 8.25 -20.30
C ARG A 119 20.30 8.37 -18.78
N ALA A 120 21.22 7.65 -18.14
CA ALA A 120 21.60 7.91 -16.77
C ALA A 120 22.39 9.23 -16.72
N ASN A 121 22.04 10.12 -15.79
CA ASN A 121 22.92 11.17 -15.27
C ASN A 121 22.35 11.70 -13.94
N GLY A 122 23.21 11.76 -12.93
CA GLY A 122 23.09 12.76 -11.86
C GLY A 122 22.58 12.26 -10.51
N SER A 123 23.53 11.98 -9.64
CA SER A 123 23.45 11.92 -8.17
C SER A 123 22.43 12.87 -7.54
N PHE A 124 21.55 12.31 -6.70
CA PHE A 124 20.97 13.03 -5.56
C PHE A 124 21.13 12.14 -4.31
N ALA A 125 22.28 12.29 -3.67
CA ALA A 125 22.41 12.00 -2.25
C ALA A 125 21.93 13.20 -1.45
N ASN A 126 21.41 12.92 -0.25
CA ASN A 126 21.18 13.77 0.94
C ASN A 126 19.71 13.69 1.40
N ASN A 127 19.35 13.48 2.66
CA ASN A 127 20.07 13.09 3.87
C ASN A 127 18.97 12.90 4.94
N TRP A 128 18.57 11.67 5.26
CA TRP A 128 17.72 11.40 6.45
C TRP A 128 18.14 10.07 7.08
N VAL A 129 19.39 10.04 7.54
CA VAL A 129 19.92 9.04 8.47
C VAL A 129 20.74 9.78 9.52
N ASN A 130 20.12 10.11 10.65
CA ASN A 130 20.68 9.87 11.99
C ASN A 130 19.79 10.47 13.09
N SER A 131 19.10 9.59 13.80
CA SER A 131 19.09 9.64 15.26
C SER A 131 18.96 8.21 15.77
N ARG A 132 20.12 7.53 15.87
CA ARG A 132 20.27 6.41 16.78
C ARG A 132 20.16 6.95 18.20
N HIS A 133 19.01 6.74 18.82
CA HIS A 133 18.89 6.52 20.25
C HIS A 133 18.13 5.21 20.40
N SER A 134 18.87 4.17 20.78
CA SER A 134 18.27 3.01 21.45
C SER A 134 17.89 3.49 22.85
N PRO A 135 16.61 3.33 23.24
CA PRO A 135 16.35 2.41 24.33
C PRO A 135 15.18 1.46 24.02
N ASP A 136 15.29 0.27 24.59
CA ASP A 136 14.27 -0.75 24.79
C ASP A 136 13.59 -1.35 23.55
N THR A 137 14.10 -2.53 23.18
CA THR A 137 13.34 -3.61 22.54
C THR A 137 12.27 -4.16 23.49
N GLY A 138 11.35 -3.30 23.93
CA GLY A 138 10.10 -3.69 24.55
C GLY A 138 9.10 -4.00 23.45
N SER A 139 8.80 -5.29 23.26
CA SER A 139 7.64 -5.76 22.50
C SER A 139 6.39 -4.99 22.95
N CYS A 140 6.02 -3.93 22.21
CA CYS A 140 4.96 -3.00 22.61
C CYS A 140 3.55 -3.58 22.38
N CYS A 141 3.44 -4.63 21.56
CA CYS A 141 2.20 -5.28 21.18
C CYS A 141 1.88 -6.57 21.97
N LYS A 142 2.20 -6.63 23.28
CA LYS A 142 1.54 -7.63 24.14
C LYS A 142 0.25 -7.02 24.69
N ILE A 143 -0.83 -7.19 23.94
CA ILE A 143 -2.19 -7.06 24.48
C ILE A 143 -2.32 -8.19 25.51
N GLY A 144 -2.42 -7.83 26.78
CA GLY A 144 -2.61 -8.78 27.87
C GLY A 144 -3.99 -9.44 27.80
N ASP A 145 -4.01 -10.75 28.06
CA ASP A 145 -5.19 -11.49 28.51
C ASP A 145 -5.45 -11.23 30.01
#